data_AF-A0A0F9HYN7-F1
#
_entry.id   AF-A0A0F9HYN7-F1
#
_cell.length_a   1.000
_cell.length_b   1.000
_cell.length_c   1.000
_cell.angle_alpha   90.00
_cell.angle_beta   90.00
_cell.angle_gamma   90.00
#
_symmetry.space_group_name_H-M   'P 1'
#
loop_
_entity.id
_entity.type
_entity.pdbx_description
1 polymer ?
#
loop_
_entity_poly.entity_id
_entity_poly.type
_entity_poly.pdbx_seq_one_letter_code
_entity_poly.pdbx_strand_id
1 'polypeptide(L)'
;IQNIPQDREDQEVKISFRDCFEAEEGNVILTADYSQCELRILAEITQDRKFLEIFTNDEDLHIITSQEVFGYSDEDLATYLKVKKQDGPDVDLTKLFSEEEVAVYKTIVDYRDKTKTINFGIVYGLSAWSLADRFKIPQDEAQVILDTYMNTYSGIKRWLSKNGHESITKRYSRTLIGRKRYYTLPSSEDEEAFRKAKGAIRRMGNNAVIQGTNADITKEALIHLQKAYDKIEGAKILFTVHDEIVSEVLAVKAEEIAELKAEIMKQAFRRFVKTVPVGAGDKVSVSIASHWTK
;
A
#
# COMPACT_ATOMS: atom_id res chain seq x y z
N ILE A 1 18.51 1.17 7.53
CA ILE A 1 17.17 0.96 8.14
C ILE A 1 16.13 0.43 7.15
N GLN A 2 16.01 0.98 5.91
CA GLN A 2 15.00 0.52 4.93
C GLN A 2 15.19 -0.91 4.38
N ASN A 3 16.42 -1.45 4.40
CA ASN A 3 16.71 -2.82 3.94
C ASN A 3 16.60 -3.88 5.05
N ILE A 4 16.12 -3.52 6.25
CA ILE A 4 15.90 -4.49 7.32
C ILE A 4 14.79 -5.45 6.86
N PRO A 5 15.00 -6.78 6.91
CA PRO A 5 13.99 -7.75 6.53
C PRO A 5 12.70 -7.54 7.32
N GLN A 6 11.55 -7.79 6.69
CA GLN A 6 10.31 -7.97 7.45
C GLN A 6 10.38 -9.26 8.27
N ASP A 7 9.66 -9.26 9.38
CA ASP A 7 9.54 -10.41 10.26
C ASP A 7 9.04 -11.62 9.46
N ARG A 8 9.66 -12.76 9.71
CA ARG A 8 9.31 -14.03 9.09
C ARG A 8 8.49 -14.83 10.08
N GLU A 9 7.24 -15.09 9.73
CA GLU A 9 6.31 -15.90 10.54
C GLU A 9 6.48 -17.41 10.31
N ASP A 10 7.29 -17.82 9.33
CA ASP A 10 7.49 -19.21 8.90
C ASP A 10 8.60 -19.95 9.67
N GLN A 11 9.14 -19.37 10.75
CA GLN A 11 10.24 -19.96 11.54
C GLN A 11 9.80 -20.29 12.97
N GLU A 12 10.30 -21.40 13.53
CA GLU A 12 10.07 -21.82 14.92
C GLU A 12 10.49 -20.74 15.94
N VAL A 13 11.41 -19.85 15.55
CA VAL A 13 11.82 -18.67 16.31
C VAL A 13 11.39 -17.42 15.56
N LYS A 14 10.49 -16.64 16.16
CA LYS A 14 10.14 -15.31 15.65
C LYS A 14 11.31 -14.36 15.90
N ILE A 15 12.07 -14.07 14.86
CA ILE A 15 13.17 -13.08 14.91
C ILE A 15 12.68 -11.79 14.27
N SER A 16 12.52 -10.73 15.08
CA SER A 16 12.34 -9.36 14.61
C SER A 16 13.61 -8.57 14.86
N PHE A 17 14.24 -8.09 13.78
CA PHE A 17 15.37 -7.17 13.88
C PHE A 17 14.94 -5.77 14.33
N ARG A 18 13.65 -5.46 14.25
CA ARG A 18 13.11 -4.17 14.69
C ARG A 18 13.10 -4.06 16.22
N ASP A 19 12.99 -5.20 16.91
CA ASP A 19 13.02 -5.28 18.37
C ASP A 19 14.36 -4.79 18.95
N CYS A 20 15.44 -4.82 18.17
CA CYS A 20 16.76 -4.32 18.59
C CYS A 20 16.85 -2.78 18.62
N PHE A 21 15.81 -2.06 18.21
CA PHE A 21 15.74 -0.60 18.26
C PHE A 21 14.85 -0.19 19.44
N GLU A 22 15.48 -0.01 20.60
CA GLU A 22 14.80 0.32 21.86
C GLU A 22 14.81 1.84 22.13
N ALA A 23 13.79 2.31 22.84
CA ALA A 23 13.75 3.69 23.35
C ALA A 23 14.76 3.91 24.48
N GLU A 24 15.20 5.16 24.67
CA GLU A 24 15.95 5.51 25.89
C GLU A 24 15.07 5.35 27.15
N GLU A 25 15.71 5.22 28.32
CA GLU A 25 15.01 5.08 29.60
C GLU A 25 14.05 6.26 29.83
N GLY A 26 12.79 5.94 30.18
CA GLY A 26 11.73 6.94 30.36
C GLY A 26 11.03 7.38 29.07
N ASN A 27 11.48 6.91 27.90
CA ASN A 27 10.89 7.16 26.60
C ASN A 27 10.15 5.93 26.05
N VAL A 28 9.39 6.16 24.99
CA VAL A 28 8.76 5.14 24.15
C VAL A 28 8.90 5.52 22.68
N ILE A 29 8.81 4.52 21.81
CA ILE A 29 8.76 4.68 20.36
C ILE A 29 7.31 4.80 19.90
N LEU A 30 7.05 5.80 19.06
CA LEU A 30 5.81 5.95 18.30
C LEU A 30 6.05 5.58 16.84
N THR A 31 5.41 4.52 16.35
CA THR A 31 5.42 4.16 14.92
C THR A 31 4.09 4.56 14.30
N ALA A 32 4.11 5.29 13.19
CA ALA A 32 2.89 5.61 12.44
C ALA A 32 3.12 5.45 10.94
N ASP A 33 2.15 4.89 10.24
CA ASP A 33 2.16 4.78 8.78
C ASP A 33 0.80 5.16 8.17
N TYR A 34 0.79 5.37 6.86
CA TYR A 34 -0.43 5.58 6.12
C TYR A 34 -0.97 4.24 5.61
N SER A 35 -2.18 3.88 6.06
CA SER A 35 -2.83 2.66 5.61
C SER A 35 -3.08 2.69 4.09
N GLN A 36 -2.35 1.86 3.34
CA GLN A 36 -2.48 1.70 1.88
C GLN A 36 -2.36 3.03 1.09
N CYS A 37 -1.45 3.92 1.49
CA CYS A 37 -1.31 5.26 0.91
C CYS A 37 -1.24 5.27 -0.63
N GLU A 38 -0.41 4.41 -1.22
CA GLU A 38 -0.25 4.34 -2.69
C GLU A 38 -1.55 4.01 -3.42
N LEU A 39 -2.37 3.12 -2.86
CA LEU A 39 -3.66 2.74 -3.46
C LEU A 39 -4.71 3.85 -3.30
N ARG A 40 -4.66 4.60 -2.20
CA ARG A 40 -5.54 5.75 -2.00
C ARG A 40 -5.15 6.92 -2.92
N ILE A 41 -3.86 7.14 -3.13
CA ILE A 41 -3.35 8.08 -4.15
C ILE A 41 -3.77 7.64 -5.55
N LEU A 42 -3.68 6.34 -5.87
CA LEU A 42 -4.16 5.81 -7.15
C LEU A 42 -5.66 6.09 -7.33
N ALA A 43 -6.47 5.85 -6.31
CA ALA A 43 -7.90 6.14 -6.35
C ALA A 43 -8.17 7.63 -6.58
N GLU A 44 -7.50 8.52 -5.83
CA GLU A 44 -7.60 9.97 -5.99
C GLU A 44 -7.23 10.42 -7.41
N ILE A 45 -6.14 9.89 -7.98
CA ILE A 45 -5.64 10.35 -9.27
C ILE A 45 -6.49 9.80 -10.42
N THR A 46 -6.96 8.57 -10.30
CA THR A 46 -7.70 7.88 -11.35
C THR A 46 -9.18 8.21 -11.33
N GLN A 47 -9.70 8.66 -10.18
CA GLN A 47 -11.11 8.90 -9.91
C GLN A 47 -11.96 7.69 -10.34
N ASP A 48 -11.41 6.48 -10.15
CA ASP A 48 -12.11 5.25 -10.48
C ASP A 48 -13.24 5.02 -9.46
N ARG A 49 -14.49 5.03 -9.95
CA ARG A 49 -15.67 5.04 -9.10
C ARG A 49 -15.71 3.88 -8.10
N LYS A 50 -15.42 2.66 -8.57
CA LYS A 50 -15.50 1.46 -7.72
C LYS A 50 -14.40 1.48 -6.66
N PHE A 51 -13.20 1.92 -7.03
CA PHE A 51 -12.08 2.08 -6.09
C PHE A 51 -12.38 3.13 -5.00
N LEU A 52 -13.01 4.25 -5.38
CA LEU A 52 -13.44 5.29 -4.44
C LEU A 52 -14.54 4.79 -3.50
N GLU A 53 -15.54 4.07 -4.03
CA GLU A 53 -16.64 3.47 -3.25
C GLU A 53 -16.10 2.52 -2.17
N ILE A 54 -15.21 1.59 -2.55
CA ILE A 54 -14.59 0.62 -1.63
C ILE A 54 -13.89 1.34 -0.46
N PHE A 55 -13.06 2.35 -0.73
CA PHE A 55 -12.38 3.08 0.33
C PHE A 55 -13.30 3.95 1.18
N THR A 56 -14.37 4.50 0.59
CA THR A 56 -15.35 5.33 1.31
C THR A 56 -16.18 4.47 2.28
N ASN A 57 -16.47 3.23 1.89
CA ASN A 57 -17.23 2.27 2.70
C ASN A 57 -16.36 1.50 3.72
N ASP A 58 -15.06 1.78 3.78
CA ASP A 58 -14.10 1.03 4.61
C ASP A 58 -14.08 -0.48 4.32
N GLU A 59 -14.28 -0.83 3.05
CA GLU A 59 -14.27 -2.21 2.57
C GLU A 59 -12.83 -2.69 2.30
N ASP A 60 -12.62 -4.00 2.45
CA ASP A 60 -11.34 -4.61 2.09
C ASP A 60 -11.20 -4.70 0.57
N LEU A 61 -10.53 -3.72 0.00
CA LEU A 61 -10.22 -3.63 -1.43
C LEU A 61 -9.67 -4.95 -2.00
N HIS A 62 -8.83 -5.66 -1.25
CA HIS A 62 -8.24 -6.90 -1.74
C HIS A 62 -9.27 -8.02 -1.85
N ILE A 63 -10.23 -8.08 -0.93
CA ILE A 63 -11.34 -9.05 -0.96
C ILE A 63 -12.35 -8.72 -2.06
N ILE A 64 -12.77 -7.45 -2.16
CA ILE A 64 -13.72 -7.04 -3.19
C ILE A 64 -13.12 -7.27 -4.57
N THR A 65 -11.84 -6.91 -4.75
CA THR A 65 -11.14 -7.18 -6.00
C THR A 65 -10.97 -8.69 -6.25
N SER A 66 -10.70 -9.49 -5.21
CA SER A 66 -10.46 -10.93 -5.40
C SER A 66 -11.71 -11.64 -5.87
N GLN A 67 -12.89 -11.26 -5.38
CA GLN A 67 -14.15 -11.82 -5.85
C GLN A 67 -14.36 -11.53 -7.34
N GLU A 68 -14.06 -10.31 -7.78
CA GLU A 68 -14.20 -9.91 -9.19
C GLU A 68 -13.26 -10.66 -10.12
N VAL A 69 -12.00 -10.86 -9.72
CA VAL A 69 -10.98 -11.46 -10.60
C VAL A 69 -10.97 -12.99 -10.56
N PHE A 70 -11.34 -13.61 -9.43
CA PHE A 70 -11.36 -15.07 -9.27
C PHE A 70 -12.77 -15.68 -9.35
N GLY A 71 -13.83 -14.86 -9.30
CA GLY A 71 -15.20 -15.27 -9.63
C GLY A 71 -15.86 -16.24 -8.66
N TYR A 72 -15.48 -16.23 -7.37
CA TYR A 72 -16.16 -17.03 -6.35
C TYR A 72 -17.50 -16.38 -5.92
N SER A 73 -18.41 -17.21 -5.42
CA SER A 73 -19.80 -16.81 -5.16
C SER A 73 -19.97 -15.95 -3.91
N ASP A 74 -21.12 -15.28 -3.78
CA ASP A 74 -21.49 -14.56 -2.55
C ASP A 74 -21.63 -15.52 -1.35
N GLU A 75 -21.97 -16.79 -1.59
CA GLU A 75 -22.03 -17.83 -0.56
C GLU A 75 -20.62 -18.20 -0.05
N ASP A 76 -19.65 -18.31 -0.96
CA ASP A 76 -18.24 -18.51 -0.60
C ASP A 76 -17.71 -17.31 0.19
N LEU A 77 -18.04 -16.09 -0.23
CA LEU A 77 -17.67 -14.87 0.49
C LEU A 77 -18.31 -14.82 1.89
N ALA A 78 -19.58 -15.18 2.01
CA ALA A 78 -20.27 -15.26 3.30
C ALA A 78 -19.60 -16.29 4.22
N THR A 79 -19.20 -17.43 3.67
CA THR A 79 -18.43 -18.46 4.38
C THR A 79 -17.08 -17.91 4.86
N TYR A 80 -16.33 -17.24 3.98
CA TYR A 80 -15.08 -16.58 4.35
C TYR A 80 -15.27 -15.59 5.51
N LEU A 81 -16.26 -14.70 5.43
CA LEU A 81 -16.52 -13.70 6.48
C LEU A 81 -16.93 -14.36 7.82
N LYS A 82 -17.71 -15.44 7.76
CA LYS A 82 -18.12 -16.24 8.92
C LYS A 82 -16.89 -16.85 9.62
N VAL A 83 -16.02 -17.51 8.86
CA VAL A 83 -14.81 -18.17 9.39
C VAL A 83 -13.81 -17.14 9.90
N LYS A 84 -13.52 -16.08 9.11
CA LYS A 84 -12.58 -15.01 9.46
C LYS A 84 -12.88 -14.36 10.82
N LYS A 85 -14.16 -14.20 11.16
CA LYS A 85 -14.57 -13.58 12.43
C LYS A 85 -14.11 -14.36 13.66
N GLN A 86 -13.91 -15.68 13.53
CA GLN A 86 -13.44 -16.54 14.60
C GLN A 86 -11.95 -16.86 14.49
N ASP A 87 -11.27 -16.45 13.42
CA ASP A 87 -9.86 -16.73 13.23
C ASP A 87 -8.98 -15.91 14.19
N GLY A 88 -7.87 -16.49 14.61
CA GLY A 88 -6.93 -15.89 15.55
C GLY A 88 -5.74 -16.79 15.85
N PRO A 89 -4.65 -16.26 16.45
CA PRO A 89 -3.38 -16.97 16.60
C PRO A 89 -3.48 -18.33 17.32
N ASP A 90 -4.40 -18.45 18.27
CA ASP A 90 -4.58 -19.65 19.09
C ASP A 90 -5.85 -20.44 18.74
N VAL A 91 -6.50 -20.11 17.62
CA VAL A 91 -7.78 -20.73 17.22
C VAL A 91 -7.55 -21.88 16.25
N ASP A 92 -8.04 -23.05 16.63
CA ASP A 92 -8.13 -24.20 15.72
C ASP A 92 -9.47 -24.20 14.97
N LEU A 93 -9.47 -23.62 13.77
CA LEU A 93 -10.65 -23.52 12.90
C LEU A 93 -11.28 -24.87 12.57
N THR A 94 -10.50 -25.96 12.54
CA THR A 94 -11.00 -27.30 12.20
C THR A 94 -11.93 -27.87 13.28
N LYS A 95 -11.87 -27.33 14.49
CA LYS A 95 -12.79 -27.67 15.58
C LYS A 95 -14.10 -26.86 15.56
N LEU A 96 -14.14 -25.76 14.80
CA LEU A 96 -15.24 -24.80 14.80
C LEU A 96 -16.09 -24.83 13.53
N PHE A 97 -15.54 -25.31 12.42
CA PHE A 97 -16.15 -25.27 11.10
C PHE A 97 -15.97 -26.60 10.36
N SER A 98 -16.79 -26.83 9.32
CA SER A 98 -16.61 -28.00 8.47
C SER A 98 -15.32 -27.94 7.67
N GLU A 99 -14.82 -29.09 7.21
CA GLU A 99 -13.64 -29.15 6.34
C GLU A 99 -13.82 -28.31 5.06
N GLU A 100 -15.04 -28.28 4.51
CA GLU A 100 -15.42 -27.50 3.34
C GLU A 100 -15.36 -26.00 3.62
N GLU A 101 -15.91 -25.53 4.74
CA GLU A 101 -15.86 -24.12 5.13
C GLU A 101 -14.42 -23.64 5.35
N VAL A 102 -13.59 -24.47 5.99
CA VAL A 102 -12.16 -24.17 6.19
C VAL A 102 -11.42 -24.14 4.85
N ALA A 103 -11.75 -25.02 3.90
CA ALA A 103 -11.16 -25.03 2.57
C ALA A 103 -11.52 -23.77 1.76
N VAL A 104 -12.81 -23.35 1.79
CA VAL A 104 -13.27 -22.09 1.18
C VAL A 104 -12.54 -20.90 1.79
N TYR A 105 -12.46 -20.85 3.13
CA TYR A 105 -11.73 -19.79 3.83
C TYR A 105 -10.28 -19.67 3.37
N LYS A 106 -9.53 -20.78 3.40
CA LYS A 106 -8.11 -20.83 2.98
C LYS A 106 -7.92 -20.41 1.52
N THR A 107 -8.83 -20.82 0.64
CA THR A 107 -8.80 -20.46 -0.78
C THR A 107 -8.99 -18.95 -0.96
N ILE A 108 -9.96 -18.35 -0.27
CA ILE A 108 -10.20 -16.91 -0.36
C ILE A 108 -9.06 -16.10 0.30
N VAL A 109 -8.42 -16.62 1.35
CA VAL A 109 -7.19 -16.02 1.90
C VAL A 109 -6.08 -15.96 0.85
N ASP A 110 -5.80 -17.07 0.15
CA ASP A 110 -4.81 -17.11 -0.93
C ASP A 110 -5.19 -16.14 -2.08
N TYR A 111 -6.46 -16.10 -2.47
CA TYR A 111 -6.95 -15.17 -3.50
C TYR A 111 -6.82 -13.71 -3.07
N ARG A 112 -7.07 -13.40 -1.80
CA ARG A 112 -6.86 -12.06 -1.24
C ARG A 112 -5.39 -11.65 -1.34
N ASP A 113 -4.46 -12.55 -1.02
CA ASP A 113 -3.01 -12.26 -1.05
C ASP A 113 -2.46 -12.16 -2.48
N LYS A 114 -2.93 -13.01 -3.39
CA LYS A 114 -2.71 -12.84 -4.83
C LYS A 114 -3.25 -11.49 -5.30
N THR A 115 -4.44 -11.09 -4.85
CA THR A 115 -5.03 -9.81 -5.23
C THR A 115 -4.29 -8.61 -4.65
N LYS A 116 -3.77 -8.72 -3.43
CA LYS A 116 -2.84 -7.73 -2.85
C LYS A 116 -1.64 -7.55 -3.77
N THR A 117 -1.08 -8.64 -4.25
CA THR A 117 0.03 -8.61 -5.20
C THR A 117 -0.34 -7.92 -6.53
N ILE A 118 -1.56 -8.15 -7.04
CA ILE A 118 -2.07 -7.46 -8.24
C ILE A 118 -2.23 -5.96 -7.99
N ASN A 119 -2.95 -5.56 -6.93
CA ASN A 119 -3.25 -4.17 -6.61
C ASN A 119 -1.98 -3.33 -6.47
N PHE A 120 -1.01 -3.83 -5.71
CA PHE A 120 0.27 -3.13 -5.60
C PHE A 120 1.04 -3.22 -6.92
N GLY A 121 1.10 -4.39 -7.58
CA GLY A 121 1.87 -4.57 -8.81
C GLY A 121 1.43 -3.71 -9.99
N ILE A 122 0.14 -3.42 -10.14
CA ILE A 122 -0.39 -2.63 -11.27
C ILE A 122 0.18 -1.22 -11.30
N VAL A 123 0.42 -0.62 -10.13
CA VAL A 123 1.12 0.68 -9.99
C VAL A 123 2.54 0.62 -10.60
N TYR A 124 3.18 -0.54 -10.58
CA TYR A 124 4.53 -0.79 -11.12
C TYR A 124 4.52 -1.31 -12.56
N GLY A 125 3.35 -1.38 -13.20
CA GLY A 125 3.21 -1.89 -14.56
C GLY A 125 3.38 -3.40 -14.66
N LEU A 126 2.79 -4.13 -13.70
CA LEU A 126 2.63 -5.59 -13.74
C LEU A 126 2.10 -6.05 -15.10
N SER A 127 2.69 -7.12 -15.61
CA SER A 127 2.34 -7.75 -16.89
C SER A 127 1.82 -9.18 -16.67
N ALA A 128 1.09 -9.72 -17.64
CA ALA A 128 0.57 -11.09 -17.58
C ALA A 128 1.70 -12.11 -17.40
N TRP A 129 2.84 -11.91 -18.09
CA TRP A 129 4.01 -12.76 -17.94
C TRP A 129 4.56 -12.75 -16.50
N SER A 130 4.77 -11.56 -15.91
CA SER A 130 5.26 -11.46 -14.53
C SER A 130 4.27 -11.98 -13.50
N LEU A 131 2.98 -11.91 -13.81
CA LEU A 131 1.91 -12.43 -12.95
C LEU A 131 1.88 -13.96 -13.00
N ALA A 132 1.94 -14.53 -14.21
CA ALA A 132 2.02 -15.97 -14.46
C ALA A 132 3.21 -16.61 -13.74
N ASP A 133 4.40 -16.01 -13.86
CA ASP A 133 5.58 -16.50 -13.16
C ASP A 133 5.44 -16.41 -11.63
N ARG A 134 4.83 -15.33 -11.11
CA ARG A 134 4.67 -15.15 -9.66
C ARG A 134 3.64 -16.10 -9.07
N PHE A 135 2.51 -16.32 -9.75
CA PHE A 135 1.43 -17.19 -9.25
C PHE A 135 1.57 -18.64 -9.70
N LYS A 136 2.56 -18.94 -10.55
CA LYS A 136 2.79 -20.27 -11.12
C LYS A 136 1.56 -20.79 -11.88
N ILE A 137 0.94 -19.90 -12.65
CA ILE A 137 -0.23 -20.18 -13.50
C ILE A 137 0.12 -19.99 -14.99
N PRO A 138 -0.65 -20.58 -15.91
CA PRO A 138 -0.54 -20.31 -17.34
C PRO A 138 -0.65 -18.81 -17.69
N GLN A 139 0.02 -18.39 -18.76
CA GLN A 139 0.06 -16.98 -19.15
C GLN A 139 -1.29 -16.45 -19.66
N ASP A 140 -2.07 -17.29 -20.32
CA ASP A 140 -3.44 -17.00 -20.75
C ASP A 140 -4.37 -16.79 -19.55
N GLU A 141 -4.26 -17.61 -18.51
CA GLU A 141 -5.00 -17.41 -17.25
C GLU A 141 -4.61 -16.08 -16.59
N ALA A 142 -3.31 -15.78 -16.49
CA ALA A 142 -2.84 -14.50 -15.96
C ALA A 142 -3.32 -13.29 -16.78
N GLN A 143 -3.46 -13.45 -18.10
CA GLN A 143 -3.99 -12.42 -18.98
C GLN A 143 -5.49 -12.18 -18.72
N VAL A 144 -6.28 -13.24 -18.54
CA VAL A 144 -7.70 -13.14 -18.15
C VAL A 144 -7.85 -12.39 -16.83
N ILE A 145 -7.04 -12.72 -15.81
CA ILE A 145 -7.07 -12.03 -14.51
C ILE A 145 -6.80 -10.52 -14.67
N LEU A 146 -5.76 -10.15 -15.44
CA LEU A 146 -5.44 -8.73 -15.67
C LEU A 146 -6.50 -8.00 -16.49
N ASP A 147 -7.08 -8.66 -17.50
CA ASP A 147 -8.13 -8.06 -18.31
C ASP A 147 -9.40 -7.84 -17.51
N THR A 148 -9.80 -8.81 -16.69
CA THR A 148 -10.92 -8.68 -15.74
C THR A 148 -10.67 -7.49 -14.80
N TYR A 149 -9.50 -7.42 -14.17
CA TYR A 149 -9.13 -6.29 -13.32
C TYR A 149 -9.27 -4.94 -14.04
N MET A 150 -8.70 -4.82 -15.24
CA MET A 150 -8.68 -3.57 -16.00
C MET A 150 -10.06 -3.16 -16.51
N ASN A 151 -10.95 -4.14 -16.70
CA ASN A 151 -12.35 -3.89 -17.07
C ASN A 151 -13.17 -3.46 -15.85
N THR A 152 -12.95 -4.10 -14.69
CA THR A 152 -13.55 -3.71 -13.40
C THR A 152 -13.14 -2.29 -13.02
N TYR A 153 -11.87 -1.93 -13.18
CA TYR A 153 -11.32 -0.60 -12.83
C TYR A 153 -10.93 0.22 -14.07
N SER A 154 -11.93 0.55 -14.88
CA SER A 154 -11.73 1.23 -16.16
C SER A 154 -11.08 2.62 -16.04
N GLY A 155 -11.26 3.32 -14.91
CA GLY A 155 -10.61 4.60 -14.61
C GLY A 155 -9.11 4.44 -14.44
N ILE A 156 -8.68 3.41 -13.72
CA ILE A 156 -7.27 3.03 -13.59
C ILE A 156 -6.67 2.71 -14.97
N LYS A 157 -7.34 1.87 -15.77
CA LYS A 157 -6.90 1.51 -17.13
C LYS A 157 -6.70 2.75 -18.01
N ARG A 158 -7.67 3.66 -18.04
CA ARG A 158 -7.59 4.91 -18.81
C ARG A 158 -6.42 5.77 -18.34
N TRP A 159 -6.26 5.94 -17.03
CA TRP A 159 -5.20 6.77 -16.48
C TRP A 159 -3.80 6.22 -16.76
N LEU A 160 -3.57 4.91 -16.53
CA LEU A 160 -2.28 4.27 -16.77
C LEU A 160 -1.84 4.39 -18.24
N SER A 161 -2.78 4.28 -19.18
CA SER A 161 -2.53 4.47 -20.60
C SER A 161 -2.17 5.92 -20.92
N LYS A 162 -2.98 6.86 -20.43
CA LYS A 162 -2.79 8.31 -20.65
C LYS A 162 -1.47 8.80 -20.05
N ASN A 163 -1.25 8.61 -18.76
CA ASN A 163 -0.05 9.08 -18.07
C ASN A 163 1.22 8.42 -18.61
N GLY A 164 1.11 7.13 -18.97
CA GLY A 164 2.17 6.39 -19.62
C GLY A 164 2.57 6.98 -20.98
N HIS A 165 1.58 7.36 -21.80
CA HIS A 165 1.81 8.03 -23.07
C HIS A 165 2.41 9.43 -22.86
N GLU A 166 1.86 10.22 -21.94
CA GLU A 166 2.36 11.55 -21.61
C GLU A 166 3.80 11.54 -21.10
N SER A 167 4.18 10.55 -20.29
CA SER A 167 5.55 10.40 -19.77
C SER A 167 6.57 10.19 -20.88
N ILE A 168 6.18 9.48 -21.95
CA ILE A 168 7.02 9.26 -23.14
C ILE A 168 7.11 10.55 -23.97
N THR A 169 5.97 11.19 -24.26
CA THR A 169 5.93 12.35 -25.17
C THR A 169 6.56 13.59 -24.55
N LYS A 170 6.22 13.89 -23.28
CA LYS A 170 6.75 15.03 -22.53
C LYS A 170 8.16 14.78 -21.98
N ARG A 171 8.61 13.51 -21.98
CA ARG A 171 9.89 13.07 -21.39
C ARG A 171 10.01 13.36 -19.89
N TYR A 172 8.88 13.49 -19.19
CA TYR A 172 8.84 13.56 -17.74
C TYR A 172 7.47 13.12 -17.21
N SER A 173 7.44 12.64 -15.96
CA SER A 173 6.24 12.48 -15.14
C SER A 173 6.23 13.53 -14.03
N ARG A 174 5.06 13.77 -13.41
CA ARG A 174 4.87 14.85 -12.43
C ARG A 174 3.98 14.38 -11.27
N THR A 175 4.41 14.59 -10.03
CA THR A 175 3.59 14.33 -8.83
C THR A 175 2.45 15.35 -8.70
N LEU A 176 1.51 15.14 -7.78
CA LEU A 176 0.38 16.05 -7.58
C LEU A 176 0.78 17.51 -7.30
N ILE A 177 1.92 17.73 -6.63
CA ILE A 177 2.44 19.07 -6.32
C ILE A 177 3.42 19.61 -7.37
N GLY A 178 3.63 18.90 -8.47
CA GLY A 178 4.41 19.41 -9.59
C GLY A 178 5.86 18.96 -9.67
N ARG A 179 6.33 18.10 -8.76
CA ARG A 179 7.71 17.58 -8.81
C ARG A 179 7.88 16.68 -10.02
N LYS A 180 8.90 16.96 -10.84
CA LYS A 180 9.14 16.24 -12.10
C LYS A 180 10.23 15.17 -11.98
N ARG A 181 10.04 14.06 -12.69
CA ARG A 181 11.10 13.09 -13.01
C ARG A 181 11.27 13.03 -14.52
N TYR A 182 12.46 13.37 -15.01
CA TYR A 182 12.77 13.38 -16.44
C TYR A 182 13.23 12.01 -16.93
N TYR A 183 12.97 11.72 -18.20
CA TYR A 183 13.31 10.48 -18.88
C TYR A 183 14.07 10.76 -20.16
N THR A 184 15.08 9.94 -20.44
CA THR A 184 15.83 9.99 -21.69
C THR A 184 15.30 8.90 -22.62
N LEU A 185 14.98 9.29 -23.86
CA LEU A 185 14.69 8.36 -24.94
C LEU A 185 15.92 8.26 -25.84
N PRO A 186 16.37 7.05 -26.21
CA PRO A 186 17.42 6.88 -27.20
C PRO A 186 16.95 7.35 -28.59
N SER A 187 17.88 7.42 -29.55
CA SER A 187 17.55 7.68 -30.95
C SER A 187 16.51 6.66 -31.45
N SER A 188 15.62 7.09 -32.34
CA SER A 188 14.66 6.21 -32.99
C SER A 188 15.28 5.33 -34.07
N GLU A 189 16.55 5.56 -34.44
CA GLU A 189 17.29 4.72 -35.40
C GLU A 189 17.53 3.31 -34.87
N ASP A 190 17.72 3.16 -33.56
CA ASP A 190 17.72 1.85 -32.89
C ASP A 190 16.30 1.54 -32.41
N GLU A 191 15.52 0.91 -33.30
CA GLU A 191 14.12 0.59 -33.05
C GLU A 191 13.91 -0.29 -31.80
N GLU A 192 14.84 -1.22 -31.54
CA GLU A 192 14.74 -2.13 -30.40
C GLU A 192 14.97 -1.39 -29.09
N ALA A 193 16.06 -0.60 -29.00
CA ALA A 193 16.35 0.21 -27.82
C ALA A 193 15.24 1.25 -27.59
N PHE A 194 14.75 1.88 -28.65
CA PHE A 194 13.65 2.84 -28.57
C PHE A 194 12.36 2.20 -28.04
N ARG A 195 11.98 1.02 -28.54
CA ARG A 195 10.81 0.27 -28.07
C ARG A 195 10.94 -0.14 -26.59
N LYS A 196 12.09 -0.69 -26.20
CA LYS A 196 12.37 -1.08 -24.80
C LYS A 196 12.31 0.14 -23.87
N ALA A 197 12.93 1.25 -24.27
CA ALA A 197 12.92 2.49 -23.50
C ALA A 197 11.50 3.04 -23.32
N LYS A 198 10.66 3.03 -24.36
CA LYS A 198 9.24 3.43 -24.23
C LYS A 198 8.48 2.59 -23.22
N GLY A 199 8.64 1.28 -23.25
CA GLY A 199 8.02 0.38 -22.28
C GLY A 199 8.47 0.65 -20.84
N ALA A 200 9.78 0.86 -20.64
CA ALA A 200 10.34 1.20 -19.34
C ALA A 200 9.86 2.56 -18.83
N ILE A 201 9.86 3.60 -19.68
CA ILE A 201 9.39 4.95 -19.34
C ILE A 201 7.90 4.94 -18.99
N ARG A 202 7.08 4.16 -19.69
CA ARG A 202 5.66 4.02 -19.36
C ARG A 202 5.47 3.53 -17.92
N ARG A 203 6.19 2.47 -17.52
CA ARG A 203 6.11 1.91 -16.16
C ARG A 203 6.66 2.87 -15.12
N MET A 204 7.86 3.42 -15.35
CA MET A 204 8.48 4.40 -14.45
C MET A 204 7.64 5.68 -14.35
N GLY A 205 6.97 6.09 -15.42
CA GLY A 205 6.10 7.24 -15.51
C GLY A 205 4.89 7.12 -14.59
N ASN A 206 4.18 6.01 -14.67
CA ASN A 206 3.02 5.73 -13.82
C ASN A 206 3.43 5.60 -12.35
N ASN A 207 4.47 4.80 -12.09
CA ASN A 207 4.97 4.59 -10.74
C ASN A 207 5.46 5.88 -10.07
N ALA A 208 6.20 6.73 -10.80
CA ALA A 208 6.77 7.95 -10.23
C ALA A 208 5.71 8.97 -9.79
N VAL A 209 4.54 9.00 -10.43
CA VAL A 209 3.45 9.88 -9.98
C VAL A 209 2.93 9.44 -8.62
N ILE A 210 2.69 8.14 -8.43
CA ILE A 210 2.07 7.59 -7.21
C ILE A 210 3.08 7.59 -6.06
N GLN A 211 4.24 6.95 -6.24
CA GLN A 211 5.29 6.93 -5.23
C GLN A 211 5.84 8.32 -4.93
N GLY A 212 5.97 9.14 -5.97
CA GLY A 212 6.42 10.51 -5.80
C GLY A 212 5.44 11.30 -4.95
N THR A 213 4.14 11.17 -5.22
CA THR A 213 3.11 11.81 -4.40
C THR A 213 3.12 11.27 -2.97
N ASN A 214 3.30 9.96 -2.76
CA ASN A 214 3.43 9.40 -1.40
C ASN A 214 4.62 10.02 -0.65
N ALA A 215 5.79 10.09 -1.29
CA ALA A 215 6.96 10.75 -0.72
C ALA A 215 6.75 12.25 -0.46
N ASP A 216 5.94 12.94 -1.27
CA ASP A 216 5.59 14.34 -1.04
C ASP A 216 4.69 14.49 0.20
N ILE A 217 3.69 13.61 0.38
CA ILE A 217 2.84 13.54 1.57
C ILE A 217 3.67 13.28 2.83
N THR A 218 4.53 12.26 2.82
CA THR A 218 5.38 11.93 3.98
C THR A 218 6.30 13.09 4.33
N LYS A 219 6.92 13.75 3.34
CA LYS A 219 7.78 14.92 3.60
C LYS A 219 7.01 16.10 4.18
N GLU A 220 5.78 16.32 3.73
CA GLU A 220 4.92 17.33 4.32
C GLU A 220 4.60 17.02 5.78
N ALA A 221 4.20 15.79 6.08
CA ALA A 221 3.99 15.33 7.45
C ALA A 221 5.25 15.56 8.32
N LEU A 222 6.43 15.19 7.82
CA LEU A 222 7.70 15.40 8.53
C LEU A 222 7.97 16.88 8.84
N ILE A 223 7.72 17.80 7.90
CA ILE A 223 7.92 19.24 8.14
C ILE A 223 6.98 19.74 9.25
N HIS A 224 5.72 19.31 9.24
CA HIS A 224 4.74 19.73 10.24
C HIS A 224 4.99 19.08 11.61
N LEU A 225 5.38 17.80 11.63
CA LEU A 225 5.77 17.08 12.84
C LEU A 225 7.00 17.73 13.47
N GLN A 226 8.05 18.02 12.69
CA GLN A 226 9.26 18.64 13.21
C GLN A 226 8.94 19.98 13.89
N LYS A 227 8.15 20.85 13.23
CA LYS A 227 7.73 22.14 13.82
C LYS A 227 6.91 22.00 15.11
N ALA A 228 6.15 20.91 15.25
CA ALA A 228 5.40 20.62 16.46
C ALA A 228 6.32 20.10 17.56
N TYR A 229 7.20 19.15 17.22
CA TYR A 229 8.12 18.49 18.15
C TYR A 229 9.20 19.43 18.68
N ASP A 230 9.64 20.42 17.90
CA ASP A 230 10.56 21.48 18.36
C ASP A 230 10.04 22.25 19.58
N LYS A 231 8.73 22.17 19.87
CA LYS A 231 8.06 22.82 21.01
C LYS A 231 7.75 21.86 22.15
N ILE A 232 8.04 20.57 21.99
CA ILE A 232 7.70 19.52 22.94
C ILE A 232 9.01 18.90 23.42
N GLU A 233 9.36 19.21 24.66
CA GLU A 233 10.54 18.62 25.29
C GLU A 233 10.49 17.09 25.25
N GLY A 234 11.58 16.48 24.77
CA GLY A 234 11.75 15.03 24.66
C GLY A 234 11.15 14.40 23.40
N ALA A 235 10.41 15.13 22.56
CA ALA A 235 9.86 14.59 21.32
C ALA A 235 10.88 14.69 20.16
N LYS A 236 11.20 13.55 19.53
CA LYS A 236 12.17 13.47 18.44
C LYS A 236 11.63 12.62 17.30
N ILE A 237 11.86 13.04 16.06
CA ILE A 237 11.73 12.16 14.89
C ILE A 237 13.06 11.39 14.79
N LEU A 238 13.01 10.06 14.81
CA LEU A 238 14.21 9.23 14.73
C LEU A 238 14.60 8.96 13.27
N PHE A 239 13.70 8.34 12.52
CA PHE A 239 13.93 7.95 11.13
C PHE A 239 12.61 7.68 10.41
N THR A 240 12.70 7.46 9.10
CA THR A 240 11.57 7.00 8.28
C THR A 240 11.91 5.73 7.51
N VAL A 241 10.91 4.87 7.35
CA VAL A 241 10.98 3.66 6.52
C VAL A 241 9.82 3.71 5.54
N HIS A 242 10.10 4.06 4.28
CA HIS A 242 9.07 4.39 3.29
C HIS A 242 8.16 5.53 3.77
N ASP A 243 6.89 5.27 4.02
CA ASP A 243 5.87 6.18 4.54
C ASP A 243 5.65 6.03 6.06
N GLU A 244 6.37 5.11 6.71
CA GLU A 244 6.39 4.95 8.16
C GLU A 244 7.30 6.01 8.79
N ILE A 245 6.77 6.78 9.75
CA ILE A 245 7.49 7.78 10.52
C ILE A 245 7.68 7.23 11.93
N VAL A 246 8.94 7.11 12.37
CA VAL A 246 9.29 6.62 13.70
C VAL A 246 9.77 7.78 14.55
N SER A 247 9.23 7.88 15.77
CA SER A 247 9.52 8.94 16.71
C SER A 247 9.82 8.36 18.08
N GLU A 248 10.56 9.09 18.88
CA GLU A 248 10.78 8.80 20.30
C GLU A 248 10.26 9.96 21.12
N VAL A 249 9.54 9.65 22.21
CA VAL A 249 8.90 10.63 23.08
C VAL A 249 8.95 10.17 24.52
N LEU A 250 8.84 11.11 25.47
CA LEU A 250 8.65 10.80 26.88
C LEU A 250 7.40 9.93 27.07
N ALA A 251 7.54 8.81 27.79
CA ALA A 251 6.44 7.86 28.01
C ALA A 251 5.18 8.52 28.59
N VAL A 252 5.37 9.50 29.49
CA VAL A 252 4.29 10.25 30.13
C VAL A 252 3.47 11.15 29.19
N LYS A 253 3.97 11.44 27.98
CA LYS A 253 3.30 12.25 26.95
C LYS A 253 2.91 11.43 25.70
N ALA A 254 3.10 10.10 25.74
CA ALA A 254 3.03 9.27 24.55
C ALA A 254 1.68 9.32 23.83
N GLU A 255 0.58 9.18 24.57
CA GLU A 255 -0.79 9.21 24.01
C GLU A 255 -1.11 10.56 23.36
N GLU A 256 -0.84 11.67 24.05
CA GLU A 256 -1.07 13.03 23.54
C GLU A 256 -0.27 13.27 22.24
N ILE A 257 1.01 12.88 22.22
CA ILE A 257 1.87 13.08 21.05
C ILE A 257 1.49 12.12 19.92
N ALA A 258 1.00 10.91 20.23
CA ALA A 258 0.47 9.98 19.23
C ALA A 258 -0.77 10.54 18.53
N GLU A 259 -1.71 11.12 19.27
CA GLU A 259 -2.89 11.79 18.70
C GLU A 259 -2.48 12.98 17.82
N LEU A 260 -1.58 13.82 18.31
CA LEU A 260 -1.02 14.95 17.54
C LEU A 260 -0.34 14.47 16.25
N LYS A 261 0.45 13.40 16.34
CA LYS A 261 1.16 12.81 15.20
C LYS A 261 0.17 12.30 14.16
N ALA A 262 -0.85 11.55 14.59
CA ALA A 262 -1.91 11.05 13.71
C ALA A 262 -2.65 12.20 13.01
N GLU A 263 -2.97 13.27 13.74
CA GLU A 263 -3.66 14.44 13.18
C GLU A 263 -2.81 15.19 12.16
N ILE A 264 -1.53 15.42 12.45
CA ILE A 264 -0.61 16.05 11.50
C ILE A 264 -0.48 15.20 10.22
N MET A 265 -0.34 13.87 10.37
CA MET A 265 -0.27 12.97 9.22
C MET A 265 -1.56 12.99 8.40
N LYS A 266 -2.74 12.98 9.04
CA LYS A 266 -4.04 13.14 8.36
C LYS A 266 -4.10 14.45 7.57
N GLN A 267 -3.68 15.56 8.16
CA GLN A 267 -3.72 16.88 7.50
C GLN A 267 -2.78 16.93 6.30
N ALA A 268 -1.56 16.40 6.43
CA ALA A 268 -0.62 16.28 5.32
C ALA A 268 -1.23 15.46 4.18
N PHE A 269 -1.82 14.29 4.49
CA PHE A 269 -2.48 13.45 3.48
C PHE A 269 -3.64 14.18 2.79
N ARG A 270 -4.53 14.80 3.57
CA ARG A 270 -5.70 15.54 3.08
C ARG A 270 -5.34 16.72 2.19
N ARG A 271 -4.10 17.21 2.18
CA ARG A 271 -3.69 18.24 1.22
C ARG A 271 -3.64 17.70 -0.22
N PHE A 272 -3.26 16.43 -0.38
CA PHE A 272 -3.02 15.79 -1.67
C PHE A 272 -4.19 14.92 -2.11
N VAL A 273 -4.84 14.25 -1.15
CA VAL A 273 -5.94 13.32 -1.37
C VAL A 273 -7.19 13.87 -0.70
N LYS A 274 -8.19 14.25 -1.50
CA LYS A 274 -9.39 14.95 -1.02
C LYS A 274 -10.61 14.04 -0.93
N THR A 275 -10.66 13.02 -1.79
CA THR A 275 -11.86 12.21 -1.96
C THR A 275 -11.79 10.89 -1.19
N VAL A 276 -10.59 10.46 -0.81
CA VAL A 276 -10.35 9.16 -0.17
C VAL A 276 -9.94 9.40 1.29
N PRO A 277 -10.51 8.67 2.27
CA PRO A 277 -10.01 8.71 3.64
C PRO A 277 -8.58 8.16 3.69
N VAL A 278 -7.78 8.52 4.70
CA VAL A 278 -6.39 8.07 4.83
C VAL A 278 -6.24 6.62 5.34
N GLY A 279 -7.29 6.10 5.96
CA GLY A 279 -7.34 4.78 6.59
C GLY A 279 -8.78 4.42 6.94
N ALA A 280 -8.94 3.37 7.75
CA ALA A 280 -10.26 2.95 8.22
C ALA A 280 -10.96 4.07 9.00
N GLY A 281 -12.13 4.49 8.52
CA GLY A 281 -12.83 5.67 9.05
C GLY A 281 -11.99 6.95 9.08
N ASP A 282 -11.09 7.15 8.10
CA ASP A 282 -10.16 8.28 7.99
C ASP A 282 -9.18 8.41 9.18
N LYS A 283 -8.71 7.26 9.70
CA LYS A 283 -7.75 7.18 10.81
C LYS A 283 -6.33 6.85 10.32
N VAL A 284 -5.35 7.42 11.02
CA VAL A 284 -3.94 6.99 10.98
C VAL A 284 -3.67 6.25 12.29
N SER A 285 -3.21 5.01 12.21
CA SER A 285 -2.80 4.24 13.39
C SER A 285 -1.42 4.66 13.85
N VAL A 286 -1.26 4.81 15.17
CA VAL A 286 0.03 5.03 15.81
C VAL A 286 0.20 3.95 16.87
N SER A 287 1.26 3.15 16.77
CA SER A 287 1.62 2.20 17.81
C SER A 287 2.57 2.86 18.82
N ILE A 288 2.44 2.48 20.08
CA ILE A 288 3.26 2.95 21.20
C ILE A 288 3.92 1.73 21.82
N ALA A 289 5.25 1.69 21.86
CA ALA A 289 5.99 0.56 22.40
C ALA A 289 7.36 0.98 22.95
N SER A 290 7.98 0.12 23.75
CA SER A 290 9.36 0.33 24.23
C SER A 290 10.43 0.16 23.15
N HIS A 291 10.08 -0.43 22.01
CA HIS A 291 10.95 -0.69 20.87
C HIS A 291 10.21 -0.45 19.55
N TRP A 292 10.94 -0.42 18.44
CA TRP A 292 10.34 -0.22 17.13
C TRP A 292 9.54 -1.45 16.74
N THR A 293 8.22 -1.31 16.77
CA THR A 293 7.27 -2.34 16.36
C THR A 293 6.29 -1.77 15.33
N LYS A 294 5.72 -2.67 14.52
CA LYS A 294 4.74 -2.34 13.48
C LYS A 294 3.41 -3.03 13.77
#